data_AF-A0A564W8Q5-F1
#
_entry.id   AF-A0A564W8Q5-F1
#
_cell.length_a   1.000
_cell.length_b   1.000
_cell.length_c   1.000
_cell.angle_alpha   90.00
_cell.angle_beta   90.00
_cell.angle_gamma   90.00
#
_symmetry.space_group_name_H-M   'P 1'
#
loop_
_entity.id
_entity.type
_entity.pdbx_description
1 polymer ?
#
loop_
_entity_poly.entity_id
_entity_poly.type
_entity_poly.pdbx_seq_one_letter_code
_entity_poly.pdbx_strand_id
1 'polypeptide(L)'
;MLIPDREAEKWDKTHPLEQIRWTVEKNKNCNTHYINVVKALKWWRKTQYPDMKHPKSYPLEHFIGDCCPDDIKSVAEGVVLTLENIVSQYTNKPFLADRGVPEHDVFARITDEEYSDFYDTVCDAAKIAREAFDCEELYDSVCKWRELFGNEFPPAPKPSKSNSSTGFTTRTEKSAAIPEGRFA
;
A
#
# COMPACT_ATOMS: atom_id res chain seq x y z
N MET A 1 2.87 14.31 26.85
CA MET A 1 1.45 14.56 27.21
C MET A 1 0.90 13.30 27.86
N LEU A 2 -0.15 13.38 28.68
CA LEU A 2 -0.82 12.20 29.27
C LEU A 2 -2.21 12.02 28.67
N ILE A 3 -2.63 10.78 28.43
CA ILE A 3 -3.97 10.39 27.96
C ILE A 3 -4.54 9.34 28.94
N PRO A 4 -5.85 9.37 29.24
CA PRO A 4 -6.46 8.34 30.07
C PRO A 4 -6.56 7.00 29.33
N ASP A 5 -6.04 5.94 29.94
CA ASP A 5 -6.30 4.54 29.57
C ASP A 5 -7.47 4.01 30.38
N ARG A 6 -8.57 3.71 29.70
CA ARG A 6 -9.82 3.24 30.34
C ARG A 6 -9.74 1.78 30.80
N GLU A 7 -8.91 0.96 30.17
CA GLU A 7 -8.80 -0.47 30.52
C GLU A 7 -7.86 -0.67 31.71
N ALA A 8 -6.77 0.11 31.76
CA ALA A 8 -5.80 0.05 32.85
C ALA A 8 -6.07 1.07 33.98
N GLU A 9 -7.16 1.83 33.89
CA GLU A 9 -7.58 2.87 34.85
C GLU A 9 -6.44 3.85 35.26
N LYS A 10 -5.57 4.19 34.31
CA LYS A 10 -4.36 5.00 34.55
C LYS A 10 -4.15 6.07 33.48
N TRP A 11 -3.19 6.96 33.73
CA TRP A 11 -2.73 7.94 32.75
C TRP A 11 -1.49 7.40 32.03
N ASP A 12 -1.57 7.27 30.72
CA ASP A 12 -0.46 6.85 29.88
C ASP A 12 0.20 8.02 29.16
N LYS A 13 1.52 7.92 28.99
CA LYS A 13 2.30 8.91 28.26
C LYS A 13 2.06 8.77 26.76
N THR A 14 1.99 9.90 26.07
CA THR A 14 1.93 9.98 24.61
C THR A 14 2.70 11.21 24.12
N HIS A 15 3.08 11.20 22.84
CA HIS A 15 3.73 12.32 22.18
C HIS A 15 3.14 12.62 20.78
N PRO A 16 1.91 13.16 20.66
CA PRO A 16 1.24 13.36 19.38
C PRO A 16 2.03 14.22 18.37
N LEU A 17 2.77 15.22 18.86
CA LEU A 17 3.62 16.05 17.99
C LEU A 17 4.77 15.25 17.37
N GLU A 18 5.32 14.26 18.07
CA GLU A 18 6.37 13.41 17.50
C GLU A 18 5.78 12.40 16.52
N GLN A 19 4.57 11.87 16.78
CA GLN A 19 3.87 11.02 15.82
C GLN A 19 3.62 11.76 14.49
N ILE A 20 3.17 13.02 14.56
CA ILE A 20 2.99 13.88 13.37
C ILE A 20 4.32 14.16 12.69
N ARG A 21 5.34 14.61 13.45
CA ARG A 21 6.67 14.93 12.91
C ARG A 21 7.29 13.73 12.20
N TRP A 22 7.26 12.57 12.85
CA TRP A 22 7.79 11.32 12.30
C TRP A 22 7.06 10.93 11.01
N THR A 23 5.72 11.03 10.99
CA THR A 23 4.93 10.72 9.79
C THR A 23 5.24 11.65 8.62
N VAL A 24 5.44 12.95 8.89
CA VAL A 24 5.82 13.94 7.87
C VAL A 24 7.20 13.62 7.30
N GLU A 25 8.20 13.35 8.15
CA GLU A 25 9.55 13.03 7.68
C GLU A 25 9.58 11.70 6.93
N LYS A 26 8.88 10.67 7.43
CA LYS A 26 8.75 9.39 6.75
C LYS A 26 8.15 9.56 5.36
N ASN A 27 7.08 10.34 5.24
CA ASN A 27 6.45 10.57 3.95
C ASN A 27 7.37 11.29 2.97
N LYS A 28 8.15 12.26 3.46
CA LYS A 28 9.17 12.95 2.66
C LYS A 28 10.25 11.97 2.18
N ASN A 29 10.75 11.10 3.05
CA ASN A 29 11.78 10.11 2.70
C ASN A 29 11.26 9.05 1.71
N CYS A 30 9.96 8.77 1.72
CA CYS A 30 9.32 7.83 0.79
C CYS A 30 8.81 8.52 -0.49
N ASN A 31 9.44 9.60 -0.96
CA ASN A 31 9.03 10.36 -2.15
C ASN A 31 7.53 10.75 -2.15
N THR A 32 6.98 11.05 -0.97
CA THR A 32 5.56 11.38 -0.73
C THR A 32 4.54 10.24 -0.94
N HIS A 33 5.01 9.00 -1.12
CA HIS A 33 4.14 7.84 -1.34
C HIS A 33 3.67 7.17 -0.06
N TYR A 34 4.40 7.29 1.05
CA TYR A 34 4.14 6.57 2.31
C TYR A 34 2.69 6.69 2.81
N ILE A 35 2.13 7.91 2.83
CA ILE A 35 0.75 8.12 3.29
C ILE A 35 -0.26 7.30 2.46
N ASN A 36 0.00 7.15 1.16
CA ASN A 36 -0.87 6.37 0.28
C ASN A 36 -0.66 4.86 0.46
N VAL A 37 0.57 4.41 0.77
CA VAL A 37 0.85 3.02 1.18
C VAL A 37 0.08 2.66 2.45
N VAL A 38 0.14 3.52 3.48
CA VAL A 38 -0.63 3.33 4.73
C VAL A 38 -2.12 3.23 4.45
N LYS A 39 -2.68 4.12 3.61
CA LYS A 39 -4.10 4.09 3.24
C LYS A 39 -4.47 2.78 2.51
N ALA A 40 -3.64 2.34 1.56
CA ALA A 40 -3.86 1.12 0.81
C ALA A 40 -3.86 -0.12 1.71
N LEU A 41 -2.88 -0.25 2.60
CA LEU A 41 -2.78 -1.40 3.52
C LEU A 41 -3.85 -1.37 4.62
N LYS A 42 -4.25 -0.19 5.12
CA LYS A 42 -5.41 -0.07 6.00
C LYS A 42 -6.70 -0.48 5.29
N TRP A 43 -6.85 -0.11 4.02
CA TRP A 43 -7.99 -0.51 3.21
C TRP A 43 -8.02 -2.02 3.02
N TRP A 44 -6.91 -2.62 2.58
CA TRP A 44 -6.74 -4.07 2.44
C TRP A 44 -7.17 -4.81 3.71
N ARG A 45 -6.58 -4.46 4.86
CA ARG A 45 -6.91 -5.09 6.14
C ARG A 45 -8.39 -4.96 6.46
N LYS A 46 -8.98 -3.78 6.24
CA LYS A 46 -10.39 -3.51 6.54
C LYS A 46 -11.35 -4.31 5.66
N THR A 47 -11.05 -4.47 4.37
CA THR A 47 -11.97 -5.08 3.41
C THR A 47 -11.81 -6.59 3.28
N GLN A 48 -10.58 -7.09 3.34
CA GLN A 48 -10.31 -8.54 3.23
C GLN A 48 -10.56 -9.26 4.55
N TYR A 49 -10.35 -8.59 5.68
CA TYR A 49 -10.45 -9.19 7.02
C TYR A 49 -11.33 -8.33 7.95
N PRO A 50 -12.62 -8.16 7.65
CA PRO A 50 -13.53 -7.31 8.45
C PRO A 50 -13.71 -7.81 9.88
N ASP A 51 -13.66 -9.12 10.10
CA ASP A 51 -13.87 -9.76 11.40
C ASP A 51 -12.58 -9.86 12.26
N MET A 52 -11.42 -9.61 11.65
CA MET A 52 -10.15 -9.60 12.37
C MET A 52 -10.10 -8.42 13.35
N LYS A 53 -9.77 -8.69 14.62
CA LYS A 53 -9.79 -7.66 15.68
C LYS A 53 -8.55 -6.76 15.69
N HIS A 54 -7.37 -7.35 15.52
CA HIS A 54 -6.06 -6.68 15.62
C HIS A 54 -5.09 -7.21 14.54
N PRO A 55 -4.02 -6.45 14.21
CA PRO A 55 -3.84 -5.02 14.46
C PRO A 55 -4.83 -4.19 13.63
N LYS A 56 -5.21 -3.00 14.12
CA LYS A 56 -6.06 -2.02 13.40
C LYS A 56 -5.65 -0.60 13.75
N SER A 57 -6.01 0.37 12.90
CA SER A 57 -5.78 1.79 13.16
C SER A 57 -4.31 2.10 13.49
N TYR A 58 -4.03 2.80 14.60
CA TYR A 58 -2.68 3.27 14.94
C TYR A 58 -1.64 2.14 15.05
N PRO A 59 -1.87 1.01 15.74
CA PRO A 59 -0.95 -0.13 15.69
C PRO A 59 -0.54 -0.58 14.28
N LEU A 60 -1.52 -0.69 13.38
CA LEU A 60 -1.24 -1.08 12.00
C LEU A 60 -0.45 0.02 11.25
N GLU A 61 -0.85 1.28 11.40
CA GLU A 61 -0.14 2.43 10.80
C GLU A 61 1.31 2.52 11.26
N HIS A 62 1.55 2.36 12.55
CA HIS A 62 2.87 2.43 13.15
C HIS A 62 3.76 1.30 12.64
N PHE A 63 3.22 0.09 12.57
CA PHE A 63 3.95 -1.07 12.07
C PHE A 63 4.28 -0.97 10.58
N ILE A 64 3.34 -0.49 9.75
CA ILE A 64 3.60 -0.12 8.36
C ILE A 64 4.72 0.92 8.28
N GLY A 65 4.73 1.89 9.19
CA GLY A 65 5.77 2.90 9.28
C GLY A 65 7.18 2.34 9.50
N ASP A 66 7.33 1.37 10.40
CA ASP A 66 8.62 0.73 10.67
C ASP A 66 9.06 -0.21 9.54
N CYS A 67 8.10 -0.82 8.83
CA CYS A 67 8.42 -1.79 7.78
C CYS A 67 8.55 -1.18 6.38
N CYS A 68 7.92 -0.04 6.09
CA CYS A 68 7.99 0.59 4.78
C CYS A 68 9.38 1.19 4.56
N PRO A 69 10.14 0.81 3.53
CA PRO A 69 11.46 1.39 3.30
C PRO A 69 11.37 2.85 2.85
N ASP A 70 12.45 3.59 3.09
CA ASP A 70 12.63 4.92 2.49
C ASP A 70 12.88 4.78 0.98
N ASP A 71 12.84 5.90 0.26
CA ASP A 71 13.17 6.01 -1.16
C ASP A 71 12.32 5.22 -2.16
N ILE A 72 11.17 4.66 -1.75
CA ILE A 72 10.21 4.02 -2.66
C ILE A 72 9.80 4.94 -3.82
N LYS A 73 9.64 4.37 -5.01
CA LYS A 73 9.37 5.07 -6.27
C LYS A 73 7.89 5.05 -6.66
N SER A 74 7.09 4.22 -6.01
CA SER A 74 5.65 4.16 -6.22
C SER A 74 4.91 3.63 -4.98
N VAL A 75 3.60 3.84 -4.95
CA VAL A 75 2.73 3.24 -3.93
C VAL A 75 2.71 1.71 -4.05
N ALA A 76 2.72 1.17 -5.27
CA ALA A 76 2.73 -0.27 -5.52
C ALA A 76 4.00 -0.93 -4.94
N GLU A 77 5.17 -0.37 -5.25
CA GLU A 77 6.44 -0.82 -4.68
C GLU A 77 6.44 -0.70 -3.15
N GLY A 78 5.95 0.42 -2.61
CA GLY A 78 5.83 0.61 -1.17
C GLY A 78 4.95 -0.44 -0.49
N VAL A 79 3.83 -0.82 -1.10
CA VAL A 79 2.96 -1.91 -0.60
C VAL A 79 3.72 -3.23 -0.58
N VAL A 80 4.36 -3.61 -1.68
CA VAL A 80 5.11 -4.87 -1.80
C VAL A 80 6.22 -4.95 -0.75
N LEU A 81 7.11 -3.96 -0.74
CA LEU A 81 8.28 -3.97 0.14
C LEU A 81 7.88 -3.89 1.62
N THR A 82 6.79 -3.20 1.96
CA THR A 82 6.28 -3.18 3.34
C THR A 82 5.82 -4.57 3.77
N LEU A 83 5.00 -5.24 2.96
CA LEU A 83 4.50 -6.58 3.26
C LEU A 83 5.66 -7.59 3.37
N GLU A 84 6.61 -7.54 2.44
CA GLU A 84 7.80 -8.40 2.47
C GLU A 84 8.73 -8.14 3.66
N ASN A 85 8.88 -6.87 4.08
CA ASN A 85 9.64 -6.54 5.28
C ASN A 85 8.96 -7.07 6.55
N ILE A 86 7.62 -7.04 6.61
CA ILE A 86 6.88 -7.68 7.71
C ILE A 86 7.18 -9.19 7.73
N VAL A 87 7.05 -9.87 6.58
CA VAL A 87 7.29 -11.32 6.47
C VAL A 87 8.73 -11.69 6.84
N SER A 88 9.71 -10.92 6.36
CA SER A 88 11.13 -11.25 6.54
C SER A 88 11.68 -10.93 7.92
N GLN A 89 11.17 -9.89 8.59
CA GLN A 89 11.75 -9.39 9.84
C GLN A 89 10.90 -9.66 11.08
N TYR A 90 9.60 -9.94 10.91
CA TYR A 90 8.64 -9.95 12.01
C TYR A 90 7.80 -11.24 12.03
N THR A 91 8.45 -12.40 11.94
CA THR A 91 7.76 -13.70 12.05
C THR A 91 7.04 -13.89 13.39
N ASN A 92 7.55 -13.28 14.46
CA ASN A 92 6.90 -13.26 15.77
C ASN A 92 6.50 -11.83 16.14
N LYS A 93 5.54 -11.69 17.06
CA LYS A 93 5.05 -10.38 17.51
C LYS A 93 6.22 -9.55 18.08
N PRO A 94 6.55 -8.39 17.49
CA PRO A 94 7.59 -7.53 18.03
C PRO A 94 7.10 -6.72 19.23
N PHE A 95 8.05 -6.27 20.04
CA PHE A 95 7.87 -5.05 20.84
C PHE A 95 7.96 -3.85 19.89
N LEU A 96 6.90 -3.05 19.82
CA LEU A 96 6.79 -1.94 18.87
C LEU A 96 6.80 -0.60 19.63
N ALA A 97 7.99 -0.02 19.79
CA ALA A 97 8.19 1.21 20.55
C ALA A 97 7.38 2.40 19.98
N ASP A 98 6.59 3.06 20.82
CA ASP A 98 5.77 4.22 20.44
C ASP A 98 6.64 5.45 20.10
N ARG A 99 6.19 6.27 19.14
CA ARG A 99 6.93 7.47 18.73
C ARG A 99 6.93 8.48 19.86
N GLY A 100 8.12 8.80 20.37
CA GLY A 100 8.32 9.76 21.45
C GLY A 100 8.02 9.22 22.85
N VAL A 101 7.65 7.94 22.99
CA VAL A 101 7.52 7.22 24.27
C VAL A 101 8.02 5.78 24.08
N PRO A 102 9.34 5.57 23.94
CA PRO A 102 9.89 4.29 23.51
C PRO A 102 9.66 3.14 24.50
N GLU A 103 9.32 3.44 25.76
CA GLU A 103 8.97 2.44 26.76
C GLU A 103 7.55 1.87 26.58
N HIS A 104 6.71 2.52 25.76
CA HIS A 104 5.35 2.10 25.48
C HIS A 104 5.31 1.18 24.25
N ASP A 105 4.84 -0.05 24.44
CA ASP A 105 4.65 -1.01 23.36
C ASP A 105 3.28 -0.80 22.68
N VAL A 106 3.30 -0.39 21.42
CA VAL A 106 2.11 -0.20 20.60
C VAL A 106 1.36 -1.52 20.38
N PHE A 107 2.04 -2.67 20.46
CA PHE A 107 1.47 -4.01 20.33
C PHE A 107 1.12 -4.67 21.66
N ALA A 108 1.22 -3.95 22.80
CA ALA A 108 0.98 -4.51 24.13
C ALA A 108 -0.36 -5.25 24.27
N ARG A 109 -1.41 -4.79 23.56
CA ARG A 109 -2.77 -5.33 23.64
C ARG A 109 -3.08 -6.43 22.62
N ILE A 110 -2.14 -6.75 21.73
CA ILE A 110 -2.30 -7.78 20.71
C ILE A 110 -1.74 -9.08 21.28
N THR A 111 -2.52 -10.16 21.32
CA THR A 111 -1.97 -11.45 21.77
C THR A 111 -1.03 -12.04 20.71
N ASP A 112 -0.21 -13.01 21.09
CA ASP A 112 0.67 -13.69 20.13
C ASP A 112 -0.15 -14.47 19.09
N GLU A 113 -1.30 -15.03 19.48
CA GLU A 113 -2.23 -15.71 18.57
C GLU A 113 -2.87 -14.73 17.59
N GLU A 114 -3.38 -13.58 18.06
CA GLU A 114 -3.94 -12.54 17.17
C GLU A 114 -2.89 -12.00 16.19
N TYR A 115 -1.63 -11.88 16.65
CA TYR A 115 -0.53 -11.50 15.77
C TYR A 115 -0.23 -12.59 14.74
N SER A 116 -0.20 -13.86 15.14
CA SER A 116 0.03 -14.98 14.22
C SER A 116 -1.03 -15.04 13.13
N ASP A 117 -2.31 -14.92 13.49
CA ASP A 117 -3.41 -14.87 12.53
C ASP A 117 -3.24 -13.72 11.52
N PHE A 118 -2.85 -12.53 12.01
CA PHE A 118 -2.54 -11.40 11.14
C PHE A 118 -1.33 -11.68 10.24
N TYR A 119 -0.26 -12.23 10.79
CA TYR A 119 0.97 -12.51 10.06
C TYR A 119 0.75 -13.48 8.90
N ASP A 120 -0.08 -14.52 9.09
CA ASP A 120 -0.45 -15.45 8.03
C ASP A 120 -1.14 -14.72 6.87
N THR A 121 -2.04 -13.78 7.15
CA THR A 121 -2.67 -12.97 6.10
C THR A 121 -1.69 -12.06 5.37
N VAL A 122 -0.69 -11.52 6.07
CA VAL A 122 0.37 -10.71 5.47
C VAL A 122 1.26 -11.56 4.56
N CYS A 123 1.54 -12.81 4.92
CA CYS A 123 2.31 -13.74 4.09
C CYS A 123 1.65 -13.98 2.73
N ASP A 124 0.33 -14.17 2.71
CA ASP A 124 -0.40 -14.36 1.45
C ASP A 124 -0.51 -13.06 0.66
N ALA A 125 -0.79 -11.94 1.33
CA ALA A 125 -0.81 -10.63 0.70
C ALA A 125 0.54 -10.25 0.06
N ALA A 126 1.66 -10.57 0.70
CA ALA A 126 3.00 -10.31 0.18
C ALA A 126 3.23 -11.03 -1.16
N LYS A 127 2.83 -12.31 -1.26
CA LYS A 127 2.93 -13.10 -2.49
C LYS A 127 2.10 -12.46 -3.62
N ILE A 128 0.83 -12.16 -3.35
CA ILE A 128 -0.08 -11.56 -4.32
C ILE A 128 0.44 -10.20 -4.78
N ALA A 129 0.91 -9.36 -3.86
CA ALA A 129 1.44 -8.04 -4.17
C ALA A 129 2.71 -8.14 -5.05
N ARG A 130 3.62 -9.06 -4.73
CA ARG A 130 4.83 -9.32 -5.52
C ARG A 130 4.47 -9.79 -6.93
N GLU A 131 3.57 -10.76 -7.06
CA GLU A 131 3.06 -11.23 -8.35
C GLU A 131 2.42 -10.09 -9.16
N ALA A 132 1.61 -9.24 -8.51
CA ALA A 132 0.96 -8.10 -9.16
C ALA A 132 1.97 -7.05 -9.66
N PHE A 133 3.04 -6.83 -8.91
CA PHE A 133 4.07 -5.83 -9.19
C PHE A 133 5.04 -6.27 -10.28
N ASP A 134 5.42 -7.54 -10.29
CA ASP A 134 6.33 -8.11 -11.29
C ASP A 134 5.61 -8.49 -12.61
N CYS A 135 4.28 -8.40 -12.65
CA CYS A 135 3.49 -8.76 -13.83
C CYS A 135 3.62 -7.72 -14.95
N GLU A 136 4.08 -8.17 -16.13
CA GLU A 136 4.26 -7.33 -17.32
C GLU A 136 2.92 -6.98 -18.01
N GLU A 137 1.95 -7.89 -17.95
CA GLU A 137 0.65 -7.71 -18.59
C GLU A 137 -0.29 -6.92 -17.69
N LEU A 138 -0.69 -5.73 -18.15
CA LEU A 138 -1.52 -4.81 -17.37
C LEU A 138 -2.81 -5.47 -16.83
N TYR A 139 -3.47 -6.28 -17.65
CA TYR A 139 -4.72 -6.93 -17.25
C TYR A 139 -4.50 -7.90 -16.09
N ASP A 140 -3.47 -8.74 -16.18
CA ASP A 140 -3.15 -9.75 -15.17
C ASP A 140 -2.65 -9.08 -13.87
N SER A 141 -1.82 -8.04 -13.99
CA SER A 141 -1.39 -7.21 -12.86
C SER A 141 -2.59 -6.63 -12.12
N VAL A 142 -3.56 -6.06 -12.84
CA VAL A 142 -4.77 -5.50 -12.23
C VAL A 142 -5.67 -6.58 -11.62
N CYS A 143 -5.78 -7.75 -12.24
CA CYS A 143 -6.47 -8.89 -11.63
C CYS A 143 -5.87 -9.26 -10.27
N LYS A 144 -4.54 -9.27 -10.15
CA LYS A 144 -3.83 -9.53 -8.89
C LYS A 144 -3.99 -8.40 -7.88
N TRP A 145 -3.93 -7.14 -8.29
CA TRP A 145 -4.23 -6.01 -7.40
C TRP A 145 -5.68 -6.02 -6.90
N ARG A 146 -6.64 -6.49 -7.71
CA ARG A 146 -8.03 -6.69 -7.30
C ARG A 146 -8.22 -7.89 -6.39
N GLU A 147 -7.44 -8.94 -6.56
CA GLU A 147 -7.37 -10.06 -5.62
C GLU A 147 -6.92 -9.55 -4.24
N LEU A 148 -5.90 -8.69 -4.19
CA LEU A 148 -5.41 -8.10 -2.95
C LEU A 148 -6.40 -7.08 -2.35
N PHE A 149 -6.79 -6.04 -3.09
CA PHE A 149 -7.54 -4.90 -2.54
C PHE A 149 -9.06 -5.03 -2.64
N GLY A 150 -9.56 -6.07 -3.31
CA GLY A 150 -10.97 -6.29 -3.58
C GLY A 150 -11.48 -5.54 -4.81
N ASN A 151 -12.79 -5.69 -5.07
CA ASN A 151 -13.42 -5.26 -6.32
C ASN A 151 -13.53 -3.74 -6.51
N GLU A 152 -13.32 -2.96 -5.46
CA GLU A 152 -13.24 -1.49 -5.50
C GLU A 152 -11.94 -0.98 -6.13
N PHE A 153 -10.88 -1.81 -6.19
CA PHE A 153 -9.70 -1.48 -6.97
C PHE A 153 -10.05 -1.45 -8.46
N PRO A 154 -9.69 -0.43 -9.25
CA PRO A 154 -10.18 -0.26 -10.62
C PRO A 154 -9.97 -1.49 -11.51
N PRO A 155 -10.97 -1.90 -12.33
CA PRO A 155 -10.78 -2.97 -13.29
C PRO A 155 -9.90 -2.52 -14.46
N ALA A 156 -9.14 -3.47 -15.02
CA ALA A 156 -8.43 -3.22 -16.27
C ALA A 156 -9.41 -3.17 -17.44
N PRO A 157 -9.12 -2.40 -18.50
CA PRO A 157 -9.81 -2.55 -19.76
C PRO A 157 -9.64 -4.01 -20.23
N LYS A 158 -10.73 -4.66 -20.62
CA LYS A 158 -10.68 -6.04 -21.11
C LYS A 158 -9.69 -6.12 -22.27
N PRO A 159 -8.79 -7.11 -22.30
CA PRO A 159 -7.91 -7.29 -23.44
C PRO A 159 -8.78 -7.48 -24.68
N SER A 160 -8.70 -6.51 -25.59
CA SER A 160 -9.33 -6.64 -26.89
C SER A 160 -8.73 -7.88 -27.55
N LYS A 161 -9.55 -8.84 -27.97
CA LYS A 161 -9.14 -9.88 -28.93
C LYS A 161 -8.91 -9.26 -30.32
N SER A 162 -8.12 -8.20 -30.42
CA SER A 162 -7.68 -7.62 -31.67
C SER A 162 -6.24 -7.13 -31.55
N ASN A 163 -5.30 -8.06 -31.64
CA ASN A 163 -4.02 -7.76 -32.28
C ASN A 163 -4.21 -7.69 -33.80
N SER A 164 -5.11 -6.81 -34.25
CA SER A 164 -5.03 -6.20 -35.57
C SER A 164 -4.71 -4.73 -35.34
N SER A 165 -3.54 -4.32 -35.78
CA SER A 165 -3.08 -2.94 -35.90
C SER A 165 -4.16 -2.01 -36.47
N THR A 166 -4.91 -1.28 -35.64
CA THR A 166 -5.83 -0.25 -36.13
C THR A 166 -5.93 0.92 -35.17
N GLY A 167 -4.93 1.80 -35.26
CA GLY A 167 -5.02 3.21 -34.87
C GLY A 167 -4.41 4.15 -35.90
N PHE A 168 -3.48 3.64 -36.73
CA PHE A 168 -2.98 4.31 -37.91
C PHE A 168 -3.05 3.33 -39.08
N THR A 169 -3.81 3.67 -40.12
CA THR A 169 -3.66 3.01 -41.42
C THR A 169 -2.29 3.42 -41.98
N THR A 170 -1.50 2.44 -42.43
CA THR A 170 -0.28 2.75 -43.19
C THR A 170 -0.66 3.48 -44.47
N ARG A 171 -0.08 4.66 -44.68
CA ARG A 171 -0.30 5.48 -45.87
C ARG A 171 0.09 4.71 -47.13
N THR A 172 -0.89 4.37 -47.97
CA THR A 172 -0.64 3.60 -49.20
C THR A 172 -0.19 4.46 -50.37
N GLU A 173 -0.53 5.76 -50.39
CA GLU A 173 -0.20 6.64 -51.51
C GLU A 173 0.24 8.05 -51.08
N LYS A 174 1.04 8.68 -51.94
CA LYS A 174 1.52 10.06 -51.77
C LYS A 174 0.36 11.00 -52.09
N SER A 175 0.13 11.99 -51.22
CA SER A 175 -0.96 12.97 -51.40
C SER A 175 -0.69 13.79 -52.66
N ALA A 176 -1.68 13.87 -53.57
CA ALA A 176 -1.61 14.75 -54.73
C ALA A 176 -1.57 16.22 -54.26
N ALA A 177 -0.80 17.04 -54.96
CA ALA A 177 -0.67 18.47 -54.65
C ALA A 177 -2.05 19.14 -54.72
N ILE A 178 -2.36 19.94 -53.69
CA ILE A 178 -3.57 20.77 -53.64
C ILE A 178 -3.44 21.83 -54.75
N PRO A 179 -4.50 22.10 -55.55
CA PRO A 179 -4.43 23.15 -56.57
C PRO A 179 -4.17 24.50 -55.92
N GLU A 180 -3.16 25.24 -56.39
CA GLU A 180 -2.95 26.64 -56.00
C GLU A 180 -4.14 27.47 -56.46
N GLY A 181 -5.06 27.75 -55.55
CA GLY A 181 -6.10 28.75 -55.75
C GLY A 181 -5.44 30.11 -55.90
N ARG A 182 -5.64 30.75 -57.06
CA ARG A 182 -5.27 32.15 -57.29
C ARG A 182 -6.13 33.04 -56.39
N PHE A 183 -5.55 33.56 -55.32
CA PHE A 183 -6.13 34.73 -54.65
C PHE A 183 -5.78 35.95 -55.50
N ALA A 184 -6.81 36.53 -56.11
CA ALA A 184 -6.79 37.88 -56.68
C ALA A 184 -7.33 38.87 -55.65
#